data_AF-A0A820M3J9-F1
#
_entry.id   AF-A0A820M3J9-F1
#
_cell.length_a   1.000
_cell.length_b   1.000
_cell.length_c   1.000
_cell.angle_alpha   90.00
_cell.angle_beta   90.00
_cell.angle_gamma   90.00
#
_symmetry.space_group_name_H-M   'P 1'
#
loop_
_entity.id
_entity.type
_entity.pdbx_description
1 polymer ?
#
loop_
_entity_poly.entity_id
_entity_poly.type
_entity_poly.pdbx_seq_one_letter_code
_entity_poly.pdbx_strand_id
1 'polypeptide(L)'
;MLILASYDRYCSSSRSRRIHSRSTIQKTRINIVLGTLISAIYMSPMLIIYKWNETHNKCLLQTNMLVNIYIFSQVFLYYILLPLLMMMFGFMMISNISQHTRRARLVTASLRRRRTEGQLTRMLCLQVSVHLILALPF
;
A
#
# COMPACT_ATOMS: atom_id res chain seq x y z
N MET A 1 5.17 0.33 -0.96
CA MET A 1 5.40 0.63 0.49
C MET A 1 4.11 0.89 1.27
N LEU A 2 3.20 1.73 0.77
CA LEU A 2 1.94 2.07 1.47
C LEU A 2 1.05 0.88 1.82
N ILE A 3 1.00 -0.16 0.97
CA ILE A 3 0.27 -1.40 1.25
C ILE A 3 0.90 -2.22 2.36
N LEU A 4 2.23 -2.35 2.39
CA LEU A 4 2.93 -3.07 3.46
C LEU A 4 2.67 -2.40 4.81
N ALA A 5 2.66 -1.06 4.85
CA ALA A 5 2.28 -0.31 6.04
C ALA A 5 0.81 -0.54 6.42
N SER A 6 -0.10 -0.59 5.44
CA SER A 6 -1.53 -0.87 5.68
C SER A 6 -1.77 -2.30 6.18
N TYR A 7 -1.02 -3.27 5.67
CA TYR A 7 -1.04 -4.66 6.09
C TYR A 7 -0.49 -4.83 7.51
N ASP A 8 0.65 -4.22 7.83
CA ASP A 8 1.25 -4.27 9.17
C ASP A 8 0.32 -3.64 10.22
N ARG A 9 -0.30 -2.52 9.86
CA ARG A 9 -1.36 -1.86 10.63
C ARG A 9 -2.59 -2.76 10.83
N TYR A 10 -3.03 -3.46 9.78
CA TYR A 10 -4.11 -4.45 9.91
C TYR A 10 -3.71 -5.58 10.86
N CYS A 11 -2.51 -6.16 10.71
CA CYS A 11 -2.01 -7.23 11.57
C CYS A 11 -1.92 -6.81 13.04
N SER A 12 -1.40 -5.61 13.32
CA SER A 12 -1.32 -5.06 14.68
C SER A 12 -2.71 -4.77 15.29
N SER A 13 -3.70 -4.39 14.48
CA SER A 13 -5.09 -4.21 14.90
C SER A 13 -5.88 -5.52 15.08
N SER A 14 -5.35 -6.65 14.59
CA SER A 14 -6.06 -7.94 14.63
C SER A 14 -6.02 -8.58 16.02
N ARG A 15 -7.15 -9.15 16.43
CA ARG A 15 -7.32 -9.83 17.73
C ARG A 15 -6.65 -11.20 17.80
N SER A 16 -6.47 -11.86 16.65
CA SER A 16 -5.86 -13.19 16.62
C SER A 16 -4.37 -13.07 16.97
N ARG A 17 -3.93 -13.73 18.05
CA ARG A 17 -2.50 -13.78 18.42
C ARG A 17 -1.62 -14.26 17.27
N ARG A 18 -2.12 -15.15 16.39
CA ARG A 18 -1.41 -15.61 15.19
C ARG A 18 -1.24 -14.53 14.12
N ILE A 19 -2.22 -13.64 13.98
CA ILE A 19 -2.17 -12.54 13.01
C ILE A 19 -1.35 -11.38 13.59
N HIS A 20 -1.50 -11.11 14.89
CA HIS A 20 -0.72 -10.12 15.62
C HIS A 20 0.77 -10.47 15.63
N SER A 21 1.14 -11.74 15.85
CA SER A 21 2.54 -12.21 15.81
C SER A 21 3.18 -12.21 14.42
N ARG A 22 2.43 -11.88 13.36
CA ARG A 22 2.99 -11.62 12.03
C ARG A 22 3.56 -10.21 11.91
N SER A 23 3.11 -9.25 12.73
CA SER A 23 3.66 -7.89 12.81
C SER A 23 4.82 -7.87 13.81
N THR A 24 5.93 -8.53 13.46
CA THR A 24 7.19 -8.39 14.20
C THR A 24 8.14 -7.48 13.44
N ILE A 25 8.88 -6.63 14.15
CA ILE A 25 9.81 -5.65 13.57
C ILE A 25 10.76 -6.32 12.57
N GLN A 26 11.27 -7.51 12.89
CA GLN A 26 12.19 -8.25 12.03
C GLN A 26 11.53 -8.70 10.71
N LYS A 27 10.28 -9.19 10.74
CA LYS A 27 9.54 -9.56 9.53
C LYS A 27 9.17 -8.34 8.69
N THR A 28 8.78 -7.24 9.34
CA THR A 28 8.47 -5.98 8.65
C THR A 28 9.69 -5.44 7.92
N ARG A 29 10.89 -5.49 8.53
CA ARG A 29 12.16 -5.13 7.87
C ARG A 29 12.43 -5.99 6.65
N ILE A 30 12.31 -7.32 6.76
CA ILE A 30 12.51 -8.24 5.64
C ILE A 30 11.51 -7.93 4.51
N ASN A 31 10.23 -7.74 4.83
CA ASN A 31 9.20 -7.42 3.84
C ASN A 31 9.46 -6.08 3.13
N ILE A 32 9.99 -5.08 3.83
CA ILE A 32 10.37 -3.81 3.22
C ILE A 32 11.51 -4.03 2.23
N VAL A 33 12.59 -4.71 2.63
CA VAL A 33 13.75 -4.97 1.76
C VAL A 33 13.36 -5.79 0.53
N LEU A 34 12.59 -6.86 0.73
CA LEU A 34 12.09 -7.70 -0.35
C LEU A 34 11.18 -6.89 -1.29
N GLY A 35 10.27 -6.08 -0.74
CA GLY A 35 9.38 -5.23 -1.51
C GLY A 35 10.12 -4.16 -2.32
N THR A 36 11.16 -3.54 -1.76
CA THR A 36 12.02 -2.60 -2.51
C THR A 36 12.76 -3.29 -3.64
N LEU A 37 13.30 -4.50 -3.39
CA LEU A 37 14.05 -5.24 -4.40
C LEU A 37 13.16 -5.68 -5.56
N ILE A 38 11.99 -6.25 -5.26
CA ILE A 38 10.99 -6.64 -6.26
C ILE A 38 10.56 -5.42 -7.08
N SER A 39 10.28 -4.28 -6.43
CA SER A 39 9.90 -3.05 -7.12
C SER A 39 11.02 -2.54 -8.04
N ALA A 40 12.28 -2.61 -7.60
CA ALA A 40 13.42 -2.18 -8.41
C ALA A 40 13.60 -3.07 -9.66
N ILE A 41 13.51 -4.39 -9.49
CA ILE A 41 13.57 -5.35 -10.60
C ILE A 41 12.41 -5.10 -11.57
N TYR A 42 11.19 -4.95 -11.04
CA TYR A 42 10.01 -4.72 -11.87
C TYR A 42 10.06 -3.39 -12.63
N MET A 43 10.71 -2.35 -12.09
CA MET A 43 10.91 -1.06 -12.75
C MET A 43 12.11 -1.02 -13.70
N SER A 44 13.04 -1.96 -13.60
CA SER A 44 14.27 -2.00 -14.41
C SER A 44 14.04 -1.96 -15.93
N PRO A 45 12.97 -2.53 -16.52
CA PRO A 45 12.73 -2.43 -17.96
C PRO A 45 12.56 -0.99 -18.46
N MET A 46 12.15 -0.05 -17.60
CA MET A 46 12.02 1.35 -17.98
C MET A 46 13.34 1.98 -18.47
N LEU A 47 14.49 1.48 -18.00
CA LEU A 47 15.80 1.96 -18.44
C LEU A 47 16.08 1.67 -19.93
N ILE A 48 15.40 0.66 -20.50
CA ILE A 48 15.61 0.22 -21.89
C ILE A 48 14.49 0.77 -22.80
N ILE A 49 13.29 0.93 -22.24
CA ILE A 49 12.08 1.34 -22.98
C ILE A 49 12.13 2.80 -23.40
N TYR A 50 12.67 3.68 -22.56
CA TYR A 50 12.83 5.09 -22.87
C TYR A 50 14.18 5.34 -23.55
N LYS A 51 14.13 5.84 -24.78
CA LYS A 51 15.34 6.13 -25.58
C LYS A 51 15.35 7.57 -26.02
N TRP A 52 16.56 8.12 -26.08
CA TRP A 52 16.78 9.42 -26.69
C TRP A 52 16.56 9.32 -28.19
N ASN A 53 15.68 10.17 -28.73
CA ASN A 53 15.49 10.30 -30.16
C ASN A 53 16.16 11.58 -30.66
N GLU A 54 17.24 11.41 -31.41
CA GLU A 54 18.02 12.49 -32.02
C GLU A 54 17.21 13.31 -33.03
N THR A 55 16.21 12.73 -33.70
CA THR A 55 15.45 13.48 -34.72
C THR A 55 14.50 14.50 -34.12
N HIS A 56 14.04 14.27 -32.89
CA HIS A 56 13.10 15.15 -32.20
C HIS A 56 13.71 15.83 -30.97
N ASN A 57 14.98 15.55 -30.65
CA ASN A 57 15.67 15.97 -29.43
C ASN A 57 14.82 15.72 -28.17
N LYS A 58 14.20 14.54 -28.11
CA LYS A 58 13.26 14.17 -27.04
C LYS A 58 13.48 12.73 -26.61
N CYS A 59 13.28 12.47 -25.32
CA CYS A 59 13.17 11.12 -24.81
C CYS A 59 11.80 10.56 -25.20
N LEU A 60 11.78 9.50 -26.00
CA LEU A 60 10.56 8.88 -26.48
C LEU A 60 10.45 7.44 -25.98
N LEU A 61 9.19 7.02 -25.81
CA LEU A 61 8.84 5.66 -25.49
C LEU A 61 8.99 4.78 -26.75
N GLN A 62 9.71 3.67 -26.63
CA GLN A 62 9.73 2.69 -27.71
C GLN A 62 8.37 1.97 -27.81
N THR A 63 7.63 2.20 -28.89
CA THR A 63 6.30 1.62 -29.11
C THR A 63 6.39 0.23 -29.74
N ASN A 64 6.62 -0.79 -28.90
CA ASN A 64 6.51 -2.20 -29.28
C ASN A 64 5.34 -2.87 -28.54
N MET A 65 4.77 -3.93 -29.11
CA MET A 65 3.66 -4.67 -28.47
C MET A 65 4.00 -5.12 -27.03
N LEU A 66 5.22 -5.63 -26.81
CA LEU A 66 5.69 -6.03 -25.48
C LEU A 66 5.77 -4.85 -24.50
N VAL A 67 6.16 -3.68 -24.98
CA VAL A 67 6.22 -2.46 -24.15
C VAL A 67 4.82 -2.01 -23.76
N ASN A 68 3.86 -2.06 -24.69
CA ASN A 68 2.47 -1.72 -24.39
C ASN A 68 1.86 -2.67 -23.35
N ILE A 69 2.12 -3.98 -23.45
CA ILE A 69 1.69 -4.96 -22.44
C ILE A 69 2.31 -4.65 -21.08
N TYR A 70 3.60 -4.32 -21.05
CA TYR A 70 4.29 -3.96 -19.82
C TYR A 70 3.70 -2.70 -19.18
N ILE A 71 3.51 -1.62 -19.95
CA ILE A 71 2.89 -0.37 -19.47
C ILE A 71 1.48 -0.64 -18.96
N PHE A 72 0.68 -1.39 -19.71
CA PHE A 72 -0.66 -1.76 -19.27
C PHE A 72 -0.63 -2.54 -17.95
N SER A 73 0.31 -3.46 -17.79
CA SER A 73 0.49 -4.21 -16.53
C SER A 73 0.89 -3.29 -15.37
N GLN A 74 1.72 -2.28 -15.62
CA GLN A 74 2.07 -1.28 -14.61
C GLN A 74 0.85 -0.44 -14.22
N VAL A 75 0.09 0.04 -15.20
CA VAL A 75 -1.12 0.83 -14.95
C VAL A 75 -2.10 0.03 -14.11
N PHE A 76 -2.39 -1.20 -14.52
CA PHE A 76 -3.28 -2.08 -13.79
C PHE A 76 -2.80 -2.34 -12.35
N LEU A 77 -1.52 -2.65 -12.15
CA LEU A 77 -1.00 -2.91 -10.80
C LEU A 77 -1.06 -1.66 -9.93
N TYR A 78 -0.48 -0.54 -10.38
CA TYR A 78 -0.29 0.64 -9.54
C TYR A 78 -1.55 1.49 -9.35
N TYR A 79 -2.42 1.58 -10.35
CA TYR A 79 -3.61 2.45 -10.30
C TYR A 79 -4.88 1.71 -9.93
N ILE A 80 -4.96 0.39 -10.13
CA ILE A 80 -6.16 -0.39 -9.84
C ILE A 80 -5.91 -1.32 -8.66
N LEU A 81 -4.99 -2.27 -8.80
CA LEU A 81 -4.81 -3.32 -7.80
C LEU A 81 -4.30 -2.76 -6.45
N LEU A 82 -3.31 -1.88 -6.49
CA LEU A 82 -2.72 -1.30 -5.28
C LEU A 82 -3.74 -0.51 -4.44
N PRO A 83 -4.53 0.44 -5.01
CA PRO A 83 -5.60 1.13 -4.30
C PRO A 83 -6.68 0.21 -3.76
N LEU A 84 -7.11 -0.80 -4.53
CA LEU A 84 -8.09 -1.79 -4.07
C LEU A 84 -7.62 -2.54 -2.84
N LEU A 85 -6.37 -3.00 -2.83
CA LEU A 85 -5.77 -3.67 -1.67
C LEU A 85 -5.67 -2.73 -0.46
N MET A 86 -5.29 -1.46 -0.66
CA MET A 86 -5.27 -0.46 0.42
C MET A 86 -6.67 -0.24 1.02
N MET A 87 -7.70 -0.13 0.17
CA MET A 87 -9.09 0.01 0.62
C MET A 87 -9.56 -1.22 1.38
N MET A 88 -9.27 -2.43 0.89
CA MET A 88 -9.61 -3.67 1.60
C MET A 88 -8.96 -3.74 2.98
N PHE A 89 -7.65 -3.51 3.09
CA PHE A 89 -6.97 -3.51 4.39
C PHE A 89 -7.48 -2.40 5.32
N GLY A 90 -7.80 -1.23 4.76
CA GLY A 90 -8.41 -0.14 5.50
C GLY A 90 -9.79 -0.51 6.06
N PHE A 91 -10.64 -1.10 5.25
CA PHE A 91 -11.97 -1.54 5.67
C PHE A 91 -11.91 -2.64 6.72
N MET A 92 -11.04 -3.63 6.54
CA MET A 92 -10.82 -4.69 7.52
C MET A 92 -10.30 -4.14 8.85
N MET A 93 -9.40 -3.16 8.82
CA MET A 93 -8.92 -2.46 10.01
C MET A 93 -10.07 -1.73 10.72
N ILE A 94 -10.88 -0.95 10.00
CA ILE A 94 -12.03 -0.21 10.58
C ILE A 94 -13.02 -1.18 11.21
N SER A 95 -13.31 -2.28 10.53
CA SER A 95 -14.19 -3.34 11.03
C SER A 95 -13.67 -3.93 12.35
N ASN A 96 -12.38 -4.25 12.43
CA ASN A 96 -11.76 -4.75 13.66
C ASN A 96 -11.80 -3.73 14.81
N ILE A 97 -11.50 -2.45 14.54
CA ILE A 97 -11.53 -1.38 15.55
C ILE A 97 -12.96 -1.12 16.05
N SER A 98 -13.95 -1.15 15.16
CA SER A 98 -15.37 -0.96 15.53
C SER A 98 -15.85 -2.08 16.47
N GLN A 99 -15.48 -3.32 16.19
CA GLN A 99 -15.78 -4.47 17.05
C GLN A 99 -15.07 -4.36 18.41
N HIS A 100 -13.82 -3.90 18.44
CA HIS A 100 -13.08 -3.65 19.67
C HIS A 100 -13.74 -2.54 20.51
N THR A 101 -14.14 -1.44 19.87
CA THR A 101 -14.80 -0.30 20.52
C THR A 101 -16.13 -0.70 21.17
N ARG A 102 -16.92 -1.56 20.51
CA ARG A 102 -18.23 -2.00 21.01
C ARG A 102 -18.11 -2.87 22.27
N ARG A 103 -17.04 -3.66 22.41
CA ARG A 103 -16.78 -4.52 23.60
C ARG A 103 -15.98 -3.81 24.69
N ALA A 104 -15.08 -2.90 24.33
CA ALA A 104 -14.19 -2.22 25.28
C ALA A 104 -14.87 -1.10 26.09
N ARG A 105 -16.11 -0.69 25.75
CA ARG A 105 -16.95 0.17 26.61
C ARG A 105 -17.14 -0.39 28.03
N LEU A 106 -16.86 -1.67 28.25
CA LEU A 106 -16.95 -2.34 29.55
C LEU A 106 -15.65 -2.29 30.38
N VAL A 107 -14.50 -1.85 29.83
CA VAL A 107 -13.19 -1.93 30.54
C VAL A 107 -12.36 -0.66 30.35
N THR A 108 -12.10 0.04 31.47
CA THR A 108 -11.44 1.36 31.61
C THR A 108 -9.98 1.40 31.13
N ALA A 109 -9.30 0.26 30.99
CA ALA A 109 -7.93 0.18 30.49
C ALA A 109 -7.75 0.47 28.98
N SER A 110 -8.85 0.70 28.25
CA SER A 110 -8.85 0.80 26.78
C SER A 110 -8.57 2.20 26.20
N LEU A 111 -8.57 3.26 27.01
CA LEU A 111 -8.55 4.65 26.52
C LEU A 111 -7.29 5.03 25.73
N ARG A 112 -6.09 4.62 26.19
CA ARG A 112 -4.82 4.95 25.52
C ARG A 112 -4.70 4.24 24.17
N ARG A 113 -5.08 2.96 24.12
CA ARG A 113 -5.10 2.13 22.91
C ARG A 113 -6.10 2.64 21.87
N ARG A 114 -7.24 3.15 22.34
CA ARG A 114 -8.31 3.72 21.50
C ARG A 114 -7.90 5.03 20.82
N ARG A 115 -7.10 5.88 21.49
CA ARG A 115 -6.54 7.10 20.86
C ARG A 115 -5.58 6.77 19.72
N THR A 116 -4.67 5.82 19.93
CA THR A 116 -3.73 5.38 18.88
C THR A 116 -4.45 4.73 17.71
N GLU A 117 -5.48 3.91 17.95
CA GLU A 117 -6.28 3.30 16.88
C GLU A 117 -7.03 4.34 16.04
N GLY A 118 -7.67 5.34 16.68
CA GLY A 118 -8.35 6.42 15.97
C GLY A 118 -7.42 7.29 15.12
N GLN A 119 -6.21 7.57 15.63
CA GLN A 119 -5.16 8.25 14.84
C GLN A 119 -4.72 7.41 13.63
N LEU A 120 -4.57 6.10 13.81
CA LEU A 120 -4.16 5.18 12.76
C LEU A 120 -5.21 5.10 11.63
N THR A 121 -6.50 5.07 11.97
CA THR A 121 -7.59 5.12 10.98
C THR A 121 -7.63 6.44 10.23
N ARG A 122 -7.49 7.58 10.92
CA ARG A 122 -7.45 8.90 10.28
C ARG A 122 -6.28 9.03 9.32
N MET A 123 -5.10 8.54 9.72
CA MET A 123 -3.91 8.51 8.87
C MET A 123 -4.14 7.66 7.62
N LEU A 124 -4.76 6.48 7.76
CA LEU A 124 -5.00 5.59 6.63
C LEU A 124 -6.07 6.14 5.67
N CYS A 125 -7.12 6.79 6.20
CA CYS A 125 -8.12 7.45 5.38
C CYS A 125 -7.51 8.60 4.58
N LEU A 126 -6.69 9.45 5.23
CA LEU A 126 -5.97 10.53 4.58
C LEU A 126 -5.00 9.99 3.51
N GLN A 127 -4.29 8.91 3.81
CA GLN A 127 -3.38 8.25 2.87
C GLN A 127 -4.11 7.74 1.63
N VAL A 128 -5.29 7.12 1.78
CA VAL A 128 -6.10 6.66 0.64
C VAL A 128 -6.66 7.85 -0.16
N SER A 129 -7.19 8.88 0.51
CA SER A 129 -7.71 10.07 -0.16
C SER A 129 -6.63 10.81 -0.95
N VAL A 130 -5.47 11.05 -0.36
CA VAL A 130 -4.32 11.68 -1.04
C VAL A 130 -3.87 10.83 -2.22
N HIS A 131 -3.81 9.51 -2.06
CA HIS A 131 -3.42 8.62 -3.16
C HIS A 131 -4.41 8.67 -4.32
N LEU A 132 -5.72 8.65 -4.06
CA LEU A 132 -6.74 8.77 -5.10
C LEU A 132 -6.67 10.12 -5.83
N ILE A 133 -6.53 11.23 -5.09
CA ILE A 133 -6.43 12.57 -5.66
C ILE A 133 -5.19 12.71 -6.55
N LEU A 134 -4.06 12.15 -6.12
CA LEU A 134 -2.80 12.24 -6.87
C LEU A 134 -2.73 11.24 -8.03
N ALA A 135 -3.42 10.10 -7.95
CA ALA A 135 -3.32 9.04 -8.95
C ALA A 135 -4.42 9.08 -10.03
N LEU A 136 -5.62 9.61 -9.75
CA LEU A 136 -6.70 9.71 -10.74
C LEU A 136 -6.44 10.64 -11.96
N PRO A 137 -5.70 11.76 -11.85
CA PRO A 137 -5.51 12.66 -12.99
C PRO A 137 -4.42 12.21 -13.97
N PHE A 138 -3.69 11.13 -13.68
CA PHE A 138 -2.62 10.55 -14.50
C PHE A 138 -3.03 9.20 -15.08
#